data_AF-A0A7W1I991-F1
#
_entry.id   AF-A0A7W1I991-F1
#
_cell.length_a   1.000
_cell.length_b   1.000
_cell.length_c   1.000
_cell.angle_alpha   90.00
_cell.angle_beta   90.00
_cell.angle_gamma   90.00
#
_symmetry.space_group_name_H-M   'P 1'
#
loop_
_entity.id
_entity.type
_entity.pdbx_description
1 polymer ?
#
loop_
_entity_poly.entity_id
_entity_poly.type
_entity_poly.pdbx_seq_one_letter_code
_entity_poly.pdbx_strand_id
1 'polypeptide(L)'
;MSLTDDLDDMTRRANRLADAGDWDGVLDLRDDCRAAVQRGKQLWPVASYCEYRLALDGPNDLAAHMLEPGAGRFALGPLTEVVAVHHTWAGLAAHAPPGPVAALAAHERVLRGEDLAAADVPEAAVLEVPLSVQPWEPAYPLAEYSADEAEFQSPPLPPLVDVALPANPPRPVDDRETIDALTELGAVWATESNGRVEAVAVEGGTVAALRALGVGRARVASLTGRDALALMAWAAASGGAHG
;
A
#
# COMPACT_ATOMS: atom_id res chain seq x y z
N MET A 1 -17.24 15.26 34.06
CA MET A 1 -17.01 15.31 32.60
C MET A 1 -17.44 13.96 32.05
N SER A 2 -18.55 13.92 31.31
CA SER A 2 -19.12 12.66 30.82
C SER A 2 -18.28 12.18 29.65
N LEU A 3 -17.58 11.05 29.82
CA LEU A 3 -16.58 10.46 28.90
C LEU A 3 -17.18 9.89 27.59
N THR A 4 -18.09 10.64 26.97
CA THR A 4 -18.60 10.49 25.60
C THR A 4 -18.37 11.81 24.84
N ASP A 5 -17.46 12.65 25.35
CA ASP A 5 -16.99 13.88 24.74
C ASP A 5 -16.44 13.58 23.33
N ASP A 6 -16.87 14.41 22.41
CA ASP A 6 -16.91 14.25 20.96
C ASP A 6 -15.58 13.77 20.33
N LEU A 7 -15.59 12.60 19.66
CA LEU A 7 -14.45 12.06 18.92
C LEU A 7 -13.96 13.05 17.86
N ASP A 8 -14.87 13.81 17.25
CA ASP A 8 -14.54 14.80 16.23
C ASP A 8 -13.78 15.97 16.87
N ASP A 9 -14.16 16.40 18.08
CA ASP A 9 -13.42 17.43 18.82
C ASP A 9 -12.01 16.99 19.20
N MET A 10 -11.85 15.72 19.58
CA MET A 10 -10.54 15.17 19.91
C MET A 10 -9.64 15.03 18.68
N THR A 11 -10.18 14.56 17.56
CA THR A 11 -9.46 14.52 16.28
C THR A 11 -9.08 15.93 15.81
N ARG A 12 -10.01 16.89 15.90
CA ARG A 12 -9.71 18.31 15.63
C ARG A 12 -8.65 18.87 16.56
N ARG A 13 -8.60 18.44 17.82
CA ARG A 13 -7.53 18.82 18.76
C ARG A 13 -6.18 18.27 18.32
N ALA A 14 -6.10 16.99 17.95
CA ALA A 14 -4.88 16.38 17.43
C ALA A 14 -4.37 17.15 16.20
N ASN A 15 -5.26 17.46 15.26
CA ASN A 15 -4.92 18.24 14.07
C ASN A 15 -4.35 19.63 14.42
N ARG A 16 -4.98 20.36 15.35
CA ARG A 16 -4.47 21.67 15.79
C ARG A 16 -3.10 21.60 16.46
N LEU A 17 -2.81 20.54 17.20
CA LEU A 17 -1.49 20.34 17.83
C LEU A 17 -0.43 20.10 16.73
N ALA A 18 -0.73 19.21 15.78
CA ALA A 18 0.15 18.93 14.64
C ALA A 18 0.39 20.19 13.77
N ASP A 19 -0.66 20.94 13.43
CA ASP A 19 -0.56 22.18 12.63
C ASP A 19 0.26 23.26 13.35
N ALA A 20 0.30 23.23 14.68
CA ALA A 20 1.13 24.12 15.49
C ALA A 20 2.57 23.62 15.70
N GLY A 21 2.89 22.40 15.23
CA GLY A 21 4.18 21.74 15.48
C GLY A 21 4.37 21.26 16.92
N ASP A 22 3.30 21.16 17.71
CA ASP A 22 3.32 20.67 19.09
C ASP A 22 3.26 19.14 19.12
N TRP A 23 4.36 18.52 18.70
CA TRP A 23 4.46 17.06 18.55
C TRP A 23 4.45 16.32 19.88
N ASP A 24 5.00 16.91 20.94
CA ASP A 24 4.89 16.38 22.30
C ASP A 24 3.42 16.33 22.73
N GLY A 25 2.65 17.39 22.44
CA GLY A 25 1.21 17.41 22.70
C GLY A 25 0.42 16.34 21.91
N VAL A 26 0.83 16.06 20.66
CA VAL A 26 0.24 14.95 19.86
C VAL A 26 0.56 13.59 20.49
N LEU A 27 1.80 13.39 20.94
CA LEU A 27 2.24 12.16 21.60
C LEU A 27 1.51 11.93 22.93
N ASP A 28 1.40 12.97 23.76
CA ASP A 28 0.66 12.91 25.02
C ASP A 28 -0.82 12.53 24.78
N LEU A 29 -1.46 13.16 23.78
CA LEU A 29 -2.84 12.85 23.43
C LEU A 29 -3.01 11.40 22.96
N ARG A 30 -2.08 10.89 22.14
CA ARG A 30 -2.05 9.49 21.72
C ARG A 30 -1.97 8.56 22.94
N ASP A 31 -1.03 8.80 23.82
CA ASP A 31 -0.75 7.91 24.95
C ASP A 31 -1.91 7.92 25.97
N ASP A 32 -2.53 9.07 26.21
CA ASP A 32 -3.77 9.18 26.98
C ASP A 32 -4.92 8.38 26.35
N CYS A 33 -5.09 8.48 25.03
CA CYS A 33 -6.11 7.73 24.30
C CYS A 33 -5.85 6.22 24.36
N ARG A 34 -4.60 5.78 24.15
CA ARG A 34 -4.20 4.37 24.28
C ARG A 34 -4.48 3.84 25.69
N ALA A 35 -4.10 4.60 26.72
CA ALA A 35 -4.37 4.23 28.11
C ALA A 35 -5.88 4.15 28.40
N ALA A 36 -6.69 5.02 27.79
CA ALA A 36 -8.14 4.95 27.91
C ALA A 36 -8.75 3.75 27.16
N VAL A 37 -8.21 3.38 25.99
CA VAL A 37 -8.61 2.17 25.26
C VAL A 37 -8.35 0.91 26.08
N GLN A 38 -7.20 0.83 26.75
CA GLN A 38 -6.90 -0.27 27.70
C GLN A 38 -7.91 -0.36 28.85
N ARG A 39 -8.59 0.75 29.19
CA ARG A 39 -9.69 0.81 30.17
C ARG A 39 -11.08 0.63 29.55
N GLY A 40 -11.17 0.21 28.28
CA GLY A 40 -12.42 -0.07 27.58
C GLY A 40 -13.10 1.14 26.92
N LYS A 41 -12.42 2.27 26.78
CA LYS A 41 -12.94 3.44 26.05
C LYS A 41 -12.76 3.29 24.53
N GLN A 42 -13.68 3.86 23.75
CA GLN A 42 -13.65 3.82 22.29
C GLN A 42 -12.84 4.98 21.70
N LEU A 43 -11.62 5.22 22.21
CA LEU A 43 -10.74 6.32 21.76
C LEU A 43 -9.62 5.86 20.80
N TRP A 44 -9.72 4.62 20.31
CA TRP A 44 -8.78 4.08 19.33
C TRP A 44 -8.72 4.86 18.00
N PRO A 45 -9.80 5.53 17.51
CA PRO A 45 -9.68 6.32 16.28
C PRO A 45 -8.76 7.53 16.48
N VAL A 46 -8.89 8.22 17.62
CA VAL A 46 -8.06 9.40 17.94
C VAL A 46 -6.59 9.00 18.13
N ALA A 47 -6.33 7.89 18.84
CA ALA A 47 -4.97 7.36 18.99
C ALA A 47 -4.35 7.02 17.62
N SER A 48 -5.10 6.34 16.75
CA SER A 48 -4.65 5.99 15.39
C SER A 48 -4.39 7.24 14.55
N TYR A 49 -5.21 8.28 14.69
CA TYR A 49 -5.01 9.55 14.00
C TYR A 49 -3.77 10.30 14.49
N CYS A 50 -3.49 10.28 15.80
CA CYS A 50 -2.25 10.88 16.34
C CYS A 50 -1.02 10.12 15.83
N GLU A 51 -1.05 8.79 15.80
CA GLU A 51 0.02 7.96 15.22
C GLU A 51 0.24 8.27 13.75
N TYR A 52 -0.85 8.43 12.99
CA TYR A 52 -0.80 8.84 11.59
C TYR A 52 -0.12 10.20 11.41
N ARG A 53 -0.48 11.22 12.20
CA ARG A 53 0.14 12.55 12.12
C ARG A 53 1.60 12.55 12.57
N LEU A 54 1.94 11.78 13.60
CA LEU A 54 3.34 11.60 14.02
C LEU A 54 4.17 10.93 12.92
N ALA A 55 3.62 9.94 12.21
CA ALA A 55 4.30 9.29 11.11
C ALA A 55 4.43 10.22 9.88
N LEU A 56 3.38 10.96 9.53
CA LEU A 56 3.36 11.79 8.32
C LEU A 56 4.26 13.04 8.46
N ASP A 57 4.11 13.78 9.56
CA ASP A 57 4.63 15.14 9.69
C ASP A 57 5.54 15.34 10.92
N GLY A 58 5.58 14.35 11.82
CA GLY A 58 6.34 14.45 13.06
C GLY A 58 7.86 14.51 12.82
N PRO A 59 8.66 14.87 13.82
CA PRO A 59 10.11 14.79 13.71
C PRO A 59 10.57 13.33 13.50
N ASN A 60 11.73 13.14 12.86
CA ASN A 60 12.24 11.82 12.46
C ASN A 60 12.23 10.77 13.57
N ASP A 61 12.56 11.16 14.80
CA ASP A 61 12.56 10.26 15.95
C ASP A 61 11.14 9.79 16.26
N LEU A 62 10.19 10.70 16.45
CA LEU A 62 8.80 10.35 16.73
C LEU A 62 8.14 9.58 15.58
N ALA A 63 8.41 9.97 14.33
CA ALA A 63 7.92 9.29 13.14
C ALA A 63 8.43 7.84 13.06
N ALA A 64 9.73 7.63 13.31
CA ALA A 64 10.33 6.30 13.31
C ALA A 64 9.78 5.39 14.41
N HIS A 65 9.41 5.92 15.58
CA HIS A 65 8.75 5.14 16.64
C HIS A 65 7.34 4.66 16.25
N MET A 66 6.74 5.20 15.18
CA MET A 66 5.46 4.70 14.67
C MET A 66 5.63 3.43 13.81
N LEU A 67 6.86 3.03 13.46
CA LEU A 67 7.18 1.79 12.76
C LEU A 67 7.14 0.57 13.69
N GLU A 68 6.05 0.43 14.43
CA GLU A 68 5.78 -0.68 15.34
C GLU A 68 4.58 -1.50 14.88
N PRO A 69 4.58 -2.83 15.08
CA PRO A 69 3.44 -3.67 14.77
C PRO A 69 2.14 -3.17 15.43
N GLY A 70 1.11 -2.93 14.61
CA GLY A 70 -0.22 -2.54 15.07
C GLY A 70 -0.45 -1.04 15.28
N ALA A 71 0.59 -0.19 15.13
CA ALA A 71 0.42 1.26 15.05
C ALA A 71 -0.32 1.64 13.75
N GLY A 72 -1.16 2.66 13.82
CA GLY A 72 -1.91 3.20 12.67
C GLY A 72 -2.86 2.20 12.03
N ARG A 73 -3.34 1.19 12.77
CA ARG A 73 -4.22 0.13 12.26
C ARG A 73 -5.43 0.64 11.46
N PHE A 74 -5.92 1.82 11.81
CA PHE A 74 -7.07 2.48 11.16
C PHE A 74 -6.70 3.83 10.56
N ALA A 75 -5.42 4.06 10.28
CA ALA A 75 -4.95 5.23 9.54
C ALA A 75 -5.39 5.16 8.07
N LEU A 76 -5.22 6.26 7.35
CA LEU A 76 -5.56 6.37 5.93
C LEU A 76 -4.73 5.43 5.03
N GLY A 77 -3.58 4.97 5.52
CA GLY A 77 -2.74 3.98 4.87
C GLY A 77 -1.74 3.36 5.84
N PRO A 78 -0.97 2.33 5.40
CA PRO A 78 0.07 1.72 6.21
C PRO A 78 1.11 2.73 6.66
N LEU A 79 1.48 2.74 7.93
CA LEU A 79 2.43 3.75 8.44
C LEU A 79 3.83 3.64 7.81
N THR A 80 4.17 2.51 7.22
CA THR A 80 5.39 2.33 6.42
C THR A 80 5.38 3.23 5.18
N GLU A 81 4.24 3.34 4.51
CA GLU A 81 4.05 4.23 3.35
C GLU A 81 3.97 5.69 3.78
N VAL A 82 3.23 5.97 4.87
CA VAL A 82 2.97 7.31 5.38
C VAL A 82 4.27 7.97 5.86
N VAL A 83 5.07 7.27 6.68
CA VAL A 83 6.36 7.79 7.15
C VAL A 83 7.28 8.08 5.97
N ALA A 84 7.20 7.25 4.93
CA ALA A 84 8.01 7.40 3.75
C ALA A 84 7.62 8.61 2.90
N VAL A 85 6.55 9.36 3.18
CA VAL A 85 6.18 10.54 2.37
C VAL A 85 7.16 11.70 2.58
N HIS A 86 7.42 12.07 3.83
CA HIS A 86 8.20 13.26 4.18
C HIS A 86 9.56 12.95 4.80
N HIS A 87 9.82 11.70 5.19
CA HIS A 87 11.07 11.28 5.81
C HIS A 87 12.00 10.59 4.82
N THR A 88 13.30 10.67 5.07
CA THR A 88 14.31 9.86 4.38
C THR A 88 14.66 8.64 5.23
N TRP A 89 15.14 7.54 4.62
CA TRP A 89 15.56 6.39 5.41
C TRP A 89 16.68 6.76 6.39
N ALA A 90 17.65 7.56 5.96
CA ALA A 90 18.75 8.01 6.82
C ALA A 90 18.26 8.79 8.06
N GLY A 91 17.16 9.56 7.92
CA GLY A 91 16.54 10.26 9.04
C GLY A 91 15.86 9.31 10.03
N LEU A 92 15.22 8.26 9.53
CA LEU A 92 14.47 7.29 10.36
C LEU A 92 15.38 6.24 10.99
N ALA A 93 16.43 5.79 10.29
CA ALA A 93 17.23 4.62 10.65
C ALA A 93 17.87 4.71 12.05
N ALA A 94 18.19 5.92 12.52
CA ALA A 94 18.76 6.12 13.86
C ALA A 94 17.77 5.86 15.01
N HIS A 95 16.47 5.83 14.71
CA HIS A 95 15.39 5.79 15.70
C HIS A 95 14.40 4.65 15.46
N ALA A 96 14.38 4.07 14.25
CA ALA A 96 13.45 3.01 13.88
C ALA A 96 13.70 1.75 14.74
N PRO A 97 12.66 1.17 15.36
CA PRO A 97 12.77 -0.13 16.00
C PRO A 97 13.25 -1.18 14.99
N PRO A 98 14.20 -2.07 15.35
CA PRO A 98 14.61 -3.14 14.46
C PRO A 98 13.44 -4.09 14.24
N GLY A 99 13.17 -4.44 12.98
CA GLY A 99 12.13 -5.39 12.63
C GLY A 99 11.60 -5.23 11.21
N PRO A 100 10.65 -6.08 10.81
CA PRO A 100 10.13 -6.12 9.46
C PRO A 100 9.40 -4.83 9.06
N VAL A 101 8.76 -4.13 10.00
CA VAL A 101 8.07 -2.87 9.72
C VAL A 101 9.05 -1.77 9.30
N ALA A 102 10.24 -1.71 9.92
CA ALA A 102 11.28 -0.77 9.52
C ALA A 102 11.87 -1.13 8.14
N ALA A 103 12.06 -2.43 7.86
CA ALA A 103 12.48 -2.90 6.54
C ALA A 103 11.48 -2.48 5.44
N LEU A 104 10.18 -2.65 5.70
CA LEU A 104 9.12 -2.22 4.77
C LEU A 104 9.16 -0.69 4.54
N ALA A 105 9.34 0.11 5.59
CA ALA A 105 9.50 1.57 5.43
C ALA A 105 10.74 1.96 4.60
N ALA A 106 11.84 1.19 4.70
CA ALA A 106 13.00 1.39 3.84
C ALA A 106 12.67 1.08 2.36
N HIS A 107 11.95 -0.01 2.09
CA HIS A 107 11.48 -0.32 0.73
C HIS A 107 10.52 0.75 0.20
N GLU A 108 9.67 1.33 1.04
CA GLU A 108 8.82 2.47 0.66
C GLU A 108 9.61 3.71 0.24
N ARG A 109 10.80 3.93 0.84
CA ARG A 109 11.74 4.96 0.39
C ARG A 109 12.43 4.60 -0.92
N VAL A 110 12.75 3.32 -1.11
CA VAL A 110 13.27 2.82 -2.39
C VAL A 110 12.28 3.08 -3.52
N LEU A 111 11.00 2.75 -3.33
CA LEU A 111 9.95 3.03 -4.32
C LEU A 111 9.81 4.53 -4.61
N ARG A 112 10.10 5.39 -3.63
CA ARG A 112 10.14 6.87 -3.76
C ARG A 112 11.48 7.40 -4.31
N GLY A 113 12.38 6.52 -4.74
CA GLY A 113 13.59 6.85 -5.48
C GLY A 113 14.89 6.92 -4.66
N GLU A 114 14.87 6.53 -3.37
CA GLU A 114 16.13 6.35 -2.63
C GLU A 114 16.87 5.09 -3.10
N ASP A 115 18.18 5.21 -3.29
CA ASP A 115 19.06 4.05 -3.45
C ASP A 115 19.64 3.68 -2.10
N LEU A 116 19.17 2.56 -1.55
CA LEU A 116 19.55 2.03 -0.25
C LEU A 116 20.41 0.76 -0.38
N ALA A 117 20.97 0.47 -1.57
CA ALA A 117 21.75 -0.75 -1.79
C ALA A 117 22.99 -0.88 -0.89
N ALA A 118 23.51 0.26 -0.40
CA ALA A 118 24.63 0.32 0.55
C ALA A 118 24.21 0.62 1.99
N ALA A 119 22.92 0.79 2.26
CA ALA A 119 22.41 1.10 3.59
C ALA A 119 22.32 -0.17 4.45
N ASP A 120 22.56 -0.02 5.75
CA ASP A 120 22.28 -1.07 6.73
C ASP A 120 20.80 -1.00 7.10
N VAL A 121 19.98 -1.85 6.48
CA VAL A 121 18.55 -1.95 6.74
C VAL A 121 18.30 -3.22 7.57
N PRO A 122 17.75 -3.11 8.79
CA PRO A 122 17.41 -4.27 9.61
C PRO A 122 16.46 -5.19 8.85
N GLU A 123 16.74 -6.50 8.86
CA GLU A 123 15.86 -7.51 8.23
C GLU A 123 15.52 -7.22 6.76
N ALA A 124 16.43 -6.59 6.00
CA ALA A 124 16.26 -6.27 4.57
C ALA A 124 15.82 -7.46 3.70
N ALA A 125 16.12 -8.69 4.12
CA ALA A 125 15.74 -9.91 3.43
C ALA A 125 14.25 -10.28 3.57
N VAL A 126 13.44 -9.54 4.32
CA VAL A 126 11.99 -9.81 4.51
C VAL A 126 11.24 -9.94 3.18
N LEU A 127 11.57 -9.11 2.20
CA LEU A 127 10.96 -9.16 0.86
C LEU A 127 11.83 -9.90 -0.16
N GLU A 128 13.07 -10.23 0.19
CA GLU A 128 14.07 -10.83 -0.72
C GLU A 128 14.27 -10.05 -2.05
N VAL A 129 13.97 -8.73 -2.06
CA VAL A 129 14.14 -7.84 -3.23
C VAL A 129 15.27 -6.82 -3.00
N PRO A 130 15.89 -6.30 -4.07
CA PRO A 130 16.92 -5.28 -3.95
C PRO A 130 16.44 -3.99 -3.25
N LEU A 131 17.33 -3.36 -2.48
CA LEU A 131 17.11 -2.04 -1.87
C LEU A 131 17.37 -0.88 -2.84
N SER A 132 17.01 -1.08 -4.11
CA SER A 132 17.08 -0.06 -5.17
C SER A 132 16.11 -0.45 -6.29
N VAL A 133 15.42 0.53 -6.87
CA VAL A 133 14.58 0.32 -8.05
C VAL A 133 15.47 -0.07 -9.22
N GLN A 134 15.15 -1.18 -9.89
CA GLN A 134 15.93 -1.70 -10.99
C GLN A 134 15.59 -1.01 -12.32
N PRO A 135 16.50 -0.99 -13.31
CA PRO A 135 16.29 -0.29 -14.58
C PRO A 135 15.06 -0.75 -15.37
N TRP A 136 14.60 -1.98 -15.16
CA TRP A 136 13.43 -2.55 -15.83
C TRP A 136 12.10 -2.18 -15.15
N GLU A 137 12.13 -1.70 -13.91
CA GLU A 137 10.96 -1.31 -13.13
C GLU A 137 10.43 0.07 -13.53
N PRO A 138 9.10 0.31 -13.45
CA PRO A 138 8.53 1.64 -13.68
C PRO A 138 8.88 2.62 -12.56
N ALA A 139 8.59 3.90 -12.78
CA ALA A 139 8.31 4.78 -11.65
C ALA A 139 6.94 4.39 -11.10
N TYR A 140 6.90 3.89 -9.87
CA TYR A 140 5.66 3.37 -9.30
C TYR A 140 4.67 4.49 -8.97
N PRO A 141 3.37 4.32 -9.29
CA PRO A 141 2.32 5.23 -8.86
C PRO A 141 2.05 5.02 -7.36
N LEU A 142 2.65 5.86 -6.53
CA LEU A 142 2.53 5.78 -5.08
C LEU A 142 1.38 6.63 -4.58
N ALA A 143 0.81 6.22 -3.43
CA ALA A 143 -0.20 7.00 -2.76
C ALA A 143 0.36 8.33 -2.25
N GLU A 144 -0.43 9.39 -2.40
CA GLU A 144 -0.19 10.67 -1.76
C GLU A 144 -1.01 10.74 -0.48
N TYR A 145 -0.37 11.16 0.62
CA TYR A 145 -1.00 11.24 1.93
C TYR A 145 -0.95 12.67 2.43
N SER A 146 -2.07 13.11 3.02
CA SER A 146 -2.24 14.41 3.65
C SER A 146 -2.98 14.24 4.98
N ALA A 147 -3.10 15.31 5.78
CA ALA A 147 -3.67 15.26 7.12
C ALA A 147 -5.01 14.52 7.25
N ASP A 148 -5.87 14.59 6.23
CA ASP A 148 -7.24 14.10 6.24
C ASP A 148 -7.63 13.30 4.98
N GLU A 149 -6.74 13.19 4.00
CA GLU A 149 -7.01 12.52 2.73
C GLU A 149 -5.82 11.67 2.25
N ALA A 150 -6.12 10.58 1.56
CA ALA A 150 -5.16 9.79 0.80
C ALA A 150 -5.63 9.68 -0.65
N GLU A 151 -4.75 10.00 -1.59
CA GLU A 151 -5.04 9.93 -3.02
C GLU A 151 -4.25 8.81 -3.69
N PHE A 152 -4.94 8.02 -4.52
CA PHE A 152 -4.38 6.86 -5.22
C PHE A 152 -4.51 7.04 -6.73
N GLN A 153 -3.63 7.83 -7.32
CA GLN A 153 -3.70 8.19 -8.74
C GLN A 153 -3.45 6.96 -9.63
N SER A 154 -4.46 6.62 -10.44
CA SER A 154 -4.35 5.49 -11.37
C SER A 154 -3.38 5.81 -12.50
N PRO A 155 -2.46 4.90 -12.84
CA PRO A 155 -1.63 5.07 -14.03
C PRO A 155 -2.50 5.05 -15.29
N PRO A 156 -2.12 5.78 -16.35
CA PRO A 156 -2.94 5.87 -17.55
C PRO A 156 -3.09 4.50 -18.22
N LEU A 157 -4.33 4.10 -18.47
CA LEU A 157 -4.63 2.90 -19.23
C LEU A 157 -4.59 3.18 -20.74
N PRO A 158 -3.91 2.33 -21.54
CA PRO A 158 -3.97 2.44 -22.99
C PRO A 158 -5.41 2.20 -23.49
N PRO A 159 -5.80 2.84 -24.60
CA PRO A 159 -7.14 2.68 -25.14
C PRO A 159 -7.37 1.24 -25.59
N LEU A 160 -8.49 0.67 -25.16
CA LEU A 160 -8.88 -0.67 -25.54
C LEU A 160 -9.43 -0.68 -26.97
N VAL A 161 -9.05 -1.70 -27.75
CA VAL A 161 -9.55 -1.94 -29.11
C VAL A 161 -10.33 -3.23 -29.19
N ASP A 162 -11.43 -3.23 -29.97
CA ASP A 162 -12.20 -4.45 -30.24
C ASP A 162 -11.34 -5.49 -30.95
N VAL A 163 -11.45 -6.75 -30.53
CA VAL A 163 -10.77 -7.88 -31.17
C VAL A 163 -11.74 -8.98 -31.56
N ALA A 164 -11.48 -9.59 -32.71
CA ALA A 164 -12.21 -10.75 -33.18
C ALA A 164 -11.74 -12.00 -32.43
N LEU A 165 -12.63 -12.62 -31.64
CA LEU A 165 -12.34 -13.87 -30.95
C LEU A 165 -12.53 -15.07 -31.88
N PRO A 166 -11.73 -16.14 -31.75
CA PRO A 166 -11.95 -17.38 -32.49
C PRO A 166 -13.30 -17.99 -32.14
N ALA A 167 -13.96 -18.62 -33.12
CA ALA A 167 -15.28 -19.20 -32.92
C ALA A 167 -15.27 -20.30 -31.84
N ASN A 168 -14.27 -21.19 -31.93
CA ASN A 168 -14.08 -22.30 -31.00
C ASN A 168 -13.00 -21.95 -29.97
N PRO A 169 -13.23 -22.22 -28.67
CA PRO A 169 -12.20 -22.07 -27.66
C PRO A 169 -11.08 -23.08 -27.89
N PRO A 170 -9.80 -22.67 -27.80
CA PRO A 170 -8.69 -23.60 -27.85
C PRO A 170 -8.71 -24.49 -26.59
N ARG A 171 -8.01 -25.63 -26.65
CA ARG A 171 -7.83 -26.50 -25.49
C ARG A 171 -6.81 -25.87 -24.53
N PRO A 172 -7.12 -25.72 -23.23
CA PRO A 172 -6.14 -25.32 -22.24
C PRO A 172 -4.96 -26.29 -22.15
N VAL A 173 -3.78 -25.75 -21.88
CA VAL A 173 -2.55 -26.47 -21.57
C VAL A 173 -2.41 -26.55 -20.04
N ASP A 174 -1.83 -27.64 -19.53
CA ASP A 174 -1.53 -27.80 -18.10
C ASP A 174 -0.19 -27.11 -17.79
N ASP A 175 -0.26 -25.82 -17.43
CA ASP A 175 0.86 -25.00 -16.96
C ASP A 175 0.47 -24.37 -15.61
N ARG A 176 0.61 -25.18 -14.56
CA ARG A 176 0.15 -24.79 -13.21
C ARG A 176 0.95 -23.66 -12.63
N GLU A 177 2.26 -23.65 -12.86
CA GLU A 177 3.15 -22.62 -12.31
C GLU A 177 2.74 -21.22 -12.81
N THR A 178 2.53 -21.06 -14.12
CA THR A 178 2.08 -19.78 -14.69
C THR A 178 0.66 -19.41 -14.24
N ILE A 179 -0.24 -20.39 -14.17
CA ILE A 179 -1.64 -20.17 -13.76
C ILE A 179 -1.71 -19.76 -12.29
N ASP A 180 -0.96 -20.44 -11.42
CA ASP A 180 -0.92 -20.16 -9.98
C ASP A 180 -0.32 -18.78 -9.75
N ALA A 181 0.81 -18.44 -10.39
CA ALA A 181 1.41 -17.11 -10.26
C ALA A 181 0.46 -15.96 -10.64
N LEU A 182 -0.31 -16.12 -11.73
CA LEU A 182 -1.28 -15.10 -12.16
C LEU A 182 -2.53 -15.06 -11.27
N THR A 183 -2.96 -16.19 -10.73
CA THR A 183 -4.14 -16.22 -9.84
C THR A 183 -3.80 -15.72 -8.44
N GLU A 184 -2.63 -16.06 -7.90
CA GLU A 184 -2.13 -15.58 -6.62
C GLU A 184 -2.00 -14.05 -6.57
N LEU A 185 -1.55 -13.44 -7.66
CA LEU A 185 -1.49 -11.97 -7.79
C LEU A 185 -2.84 -11.30 -7.49
N GLY A 186 -3.94 -11.89 -7.94
CA GLY A 186 -5.29 -11.36 -7.73
C GLY A 186 -6.02 -11.94 -6.51
N ALA A 187 -5.44 -12.94 -5.84
CA ALA A 187 -6.13 -13.76 -4.86
C ALA A 187 -6.58 -12.97 -3.62
N VAL A 188 -5.79 -11.99 -3.19
CA VAL A 188 -6.12 -11.12 -2.04
C VAL A 188 -7.43 -10.37 -2.31
N TRP A 189 -7.53 -9.69 -3.45
CA TRP A 189 -8.76 -8.97 -3.81
C TRP A 189 -9.95 -9.90 -4.07
N ALA A 190 -9.71 -11.06 -4.69
CA ALA A 190 -10.77 -12.05 -4.90
C ALA A 190 -11.33 -12.61 -3.59
N THR A 191 -10.50 -12.73 -2.55
CA THR A 191 -10.90 -13.26 -1.24
C THR A 191 -11.66 -12.21 -0.43
N GLU A 192 -11.24 -10.95 -0.50
CA GLU A 192 -11.85 -9.85 0.27
C GLU A 192 -13.06 -9.21 -0.44
N SER A 193 -13.31 -9.55 -1.70
CA SER A 193 -14.46 -9.12 -2.48
C SER A 193 -15.34 -10.30 -2.92
N ASN A 194 -16.47 -10.02 -3.58
CA ASN A 194 -17.21 -11.06 -4.33
C ASN A 194 -16.60 -11.29 -5.73
N GLY A 195 -15.31 -10.97 -5.91
CA GLY A 195 -14.60 -11.07 -7.17
C GLY A 195 -14.25 -12.51 -7.56
N ARG A 196 -13.81 -12.68 -8.80
CA ARG A 196 -13.34 -13.97 -9.33
C ARG A 196 -12.07 -13.75 -10.13
N VAL A 197 -11.05 -14.56 -9.84
CA VAL A 197 -9.78 -14.56 -10.58
C VAL A 197 -9.63 -15.91 -11.27
N GLU A 198 -9.37 -15.88 -12.57
CA GLU A 198 -9.16 -17.05 -13.41
C GLU A 198 -8.00 -16.79 -14.35
N ALA A 199 -7.12 -17.78 -14.51
CA ALA A 199 -6.08 -17.79 -15.52
C ALA A 199 -6.17 -19.08 -16.35
N VAL A 200 -5.72 -18.99 -17.60
CA VAL A 200 -5.64 -20.14 -18.51
C VAL A 200 -4.39 -20.05 -19.35
N ALA A 201 -3.70 -21.16 -19.50
CA ALA A 201 -2.62 -21.31 -20.47
C ALA A 201 -3.18 -21.97 -21.74
N VAL A 202 -2.84 -21.44 -22.92
CA VAL A 202 -3.25 -21.99 -24.21
C VAL A 202 -2.09 -21.93 -25.20
N GLU A 203 -2.07 -22.87 -26.16
CA GLU A 203 -1.24 -22.71 -27.36
C GLU A 203 -1.88 -21.66 -28.27
N GLY A 204 -1.22 -20.51 -28.46
CA GLY A 204 -1.73 -19.39 -29.24
C GLY A 204 -1.31 -18.04 -28.67
N GLY A 205 -2.25 -17.10 -28.62
CA GLY A 205 -2.02 -15.77 -28.06
C GLY A 205 -3.22 -15.25 -27.26
N THR A 206 -3.16 -13.98 -26.85
CA THR A 206 -4.12 -13.33 -25.93
C THR A 206 -5.59 -13.56 -26.30
N VAL A 207 -5.94 -13.41 -27.58
CA VAL A 207 -7.33 -13.57 -28.07
C VAL A 207 -7.82 -15.01 -27.90
N ALA A 208 -6.95 -15.99 -28.08
CA ALA A 208 -7.27 -17.40 -27.89
C ALA A 208 -7.45 -17.73 -26.40
N ALA A 209 -6.61 -17.15 -25.54
CA ALA A 209 -6.71 -17.28 -24.07
C ALA A 209 -8.03 -16.68 -23.55
N LEU A 210 -8.39 -15.47 -23.98
CA LEU A 210 -9.68 -14.84 -23.66
C LEU A 210 -10.85 -15.74 -24.08
N ARG A 211 -10.79 -16.34 -25.27
CA ARG A 211 -11.85 -17.24 -25.72
C ARG A 211 -11.92 -18.52 -24.87
N ALA A 212 -10.78 -19.07 -24.45
CA ALA A 212 -10.72 -20.24 -23.57
C ALA A 212 -11.33 -19.96 -22.18
N LEU A 213 -11.21 -18.73 -21.68
CA LEU A 213 -11.92 -18.26 -20.47
C LEU A 213 -13.45 -18.11 -20.68
N GLY A 214 -13.97 -18.42 -21.86
CA GLY A 214 -15.40 -18.33 -22.17
C GLY A 214 -15.86 -16.93 -22.60
N VAL A 215 -14.93 -15.98 -22.80
CA VAL A 215 -15.26 -14.62 -23.23
C VAL A 215 -15.87 -14.65 -24.64
N GLY A 216 -17.01 -13.98 -24.81
CA GLY A 216 -17.74 -13.90 -26.08
C GLY A 216 -17.41 -12.66 -26.91
N ARG A 217 -16.98 -11.58 -26.27
CA ARG A 217 -16.54 -10.31 -26.87
C ARG A 217 -15.48 -9.70 -25.98
N ALA A 218 -14.43 -9.14 -26.56
CA ALA A 218 -13.36 -8.52 -25.80
C ALA A 218 -12.87 -7.24 -26.48
N ARG A 219 -12.45 -6.30 -25.64
CA ARG A 219 -11.55 -5.22 -26.05
C ARG A 219 -10.25 -5.40 -25.29
N VAL A 220 -9.13 -5.19 -25.97
CA VAL A 220 -7.80 -5.41 -25.38
C VAL A 220 -6.91 -4.21 -25.64
N ALA A 221 -5.90 -4.05 -24.81
CA ALA A 221 -4.76 -3.20 -25.09
C ALA A 221 -3.49 -3.94 -24.70
N SER A 222 -2.39 -3.63 -25.37
CA SER A 222 -1.07 -4.16 -25.01
C SER A 222 -0.50 -3.33 -23.87
N LEU A 223 0.04 -4.02 -22.86
CA LEU A 223 0.80 -3.43 -21.77
C LEU A 223 2.26 -3.84 -21.91
N THR A 224 3.18 -2.94 -21.61
CA THR A 224 4.57 -3.32 -21.36
C THR A 224 4.69 -3.94 -19.97
N GLY A 225 5.80 -4.62 -19.67
CA GLY A 225 6.05 -5.12 -18.31
C GLY A 225 6.06 -4.00 -17.27
N ARG A 226 6.53 -2.81 -17.64
CA ARG A 226 6.52 -1.62 -16.78
C ARG A 226 5.10 -1.15 -16.48
N ASP A 227 4.24 -1.10 -17.50
CA ASP A 227 2.83 -0.70 -17.31
C ASP A 227 2.09 -1.69 -16.42
N ALA A 228 2.34 -2.99 -16.62
CA ALA A 228 1.77 -4.04 -15.79
C ALA A 228 2.21 -3.90 -14.33
N LEU A 229 3.52 -3.70 -14.06
CA LEU A 229 4.03 -3.49 -12.70
C LEU A 229 3.43 -2.25 -12.03
N ALA A 230 3.32 -1.14 -12.76
CA ALA A 230 2.71 0.08 -12.24
C ALA A 230 1.23 -0.12 -11.88
N LEU A 231 0.47 -0.83 -12.73
CA LEU A 231 -0.93 -1.15 -12.48
C LEU A 231 -1.10 -2.09 -11.28
N MET A 232 -0.24 -3.10 -11.15
CA MET A 232 -0.27 -4.03 -10.01
C MET A 232 0.04 -3.30 -8.70
N ALA A 233 1.05 -2.43 -8.68
CA ALA A 233 1.38 -1.64 -7.51
C ALA A 233 0.25 -0.66 -7.13
N TRP A 234 -0.35 0.02 -8.11
CA TRP A 234 -1.50 0.89 -7.85
C TRP A 234 -2.72 0.12 -7.34
N ALA A 235 -3.01 -1.06 -7.89
CA ALA A 235 -4.10 -1.92 -7.42
C ALA A 235 -3.88 -2.34 -5.96
N ALA A 236 -2.63 -2.63 -5.57
CA ALA A 236 -2.27 -2.94 -4.18
C ALA A 236 -2.46 -1.73 -3.26
N ALA A 237 -1.93 -0.57 -3.63
CA ALA A 237 -2.04 0.65 -2.83
C ALA A 237 -3.50 1.11 -2.65
N SER A 238 -4.33 1.01 -3.69
CA SER A 238 -5.75 1.40 -3.64
C SER A 238 -6.68 0.37 -2.97
N GLY A 239 -6.13 -0.68 -2.35
CA GLY A 239 -6.91 -1.74 -1.70
C GLY A 239 -7.79 -2.53 -2.68
N GLY A 240 -7.45 -2.54 -3.97
CA GLY A 240 -8.24 -3.16 -5.03
C GLY A 240 -9.61 -2.52 -5.28
N ALA A 241 -9.93 -1.37 -4.67
CA ALA A 241 -11.22 -0.69 -4.87
C ALA A 241 -11.43 -0.26 -6.34
N HIS A 242 -10.35 -0.22 -7.13
CA HIS A 242 -10.33 0.23 -8.50
C HIS A 242 -9.66 -0.77 -9.48
N GLY A 243 -9.19 -1.93 -8.97
CA GLY A 243 -8.49 -2.97 -9.72
C GLY A 243 -9.41 -4.01 -10.36
#